data_AF-A1YDT7-F1
#
_entry.id   AF-A1YDT7-F1
#
_cell.length_a   1.000
_cell.length_b   1.000
_cell.length_c   1.000
_cell.angle_alpha   90.00
_cell.angle_beta   90.00
_cell.angle_gamma   90.00
#
_symmetry.space_group_name_H-M   'P 1'
#
loop_
_entity.id
_entity.type
_entity.pdbx_description
1 polymer ?
#
loop_
_entity_poly.entity_id
_entity_poly.type
_entity_poly.pdbx_seq_one_letter_code
_entity_poly.pdbx_strand_id
1 'polypeptide(L)'
;HEAENAVTVGASTLLDERAYFSNYGKCNDIFAPGLNILSTWIGSKHATNTISGTSMASPHIAGLLAYMLSLQPAKDSAYAVADITPKKLKANLIAIGTVGALSDVPSNTANVLAWNGGGSSNYTDIVEKGGYTVKKAAAKEEQESEFRITIPSLSELEDDFEKAKESAGRKAHHVGGKLQHLEAEIEDFIAEEMESMFEKVKERIASH
;
A
#
# COMPACT_ATOMS: atom_id res chain seq x y z
N HIS A 1 13.33 13.27 29.11
CA HIS A 1 11.97 12.86 29.49
C HIS A 1 11.08 13.12 28.30
N GLU A 2 10.41 12.10 27.78
CA GLU A 2 9.42 12.27 26.72
C GLU A 2 8.01 12.34 27.32
N ALA A 3 7.10 12.96 26.57
CA ALA A 3 5.70 13.01 26.93
C ALA A 3 5.09 11.61 26.74
N GLU A 4 4.86 10.89 27.84
CA GLU A 4 4.42 9.48 27.85
C GLU A 4 3.15 9.22 27.01
N ASN A 5 2.28 10.22 26.91
CA ASN A 5 1.01 10.16 26.16
C ASN A 5 1.09 10.70 24.73
N ALA A 6 2.20 11.33 24.32
CA ALA A 6 2.36 11.80 22.95
C ALA A 6 2.69 10.62 22.03
N VAL A 7 2.27 10.72 20.76
CA VAL A 7 2.70 9.79 19.71
C VAL A 7 3.84 10.45 18.95
N THR A 8 5.02 9.87 19.03
CA THR A 8 6.19 10.32 18.27
C THR A 8 6.18 9.67 16.90
N VAL A 9 6.20 10.49 15.85
CA VAL A 9 5.99 10.05 14.46
C VAL A 9 7.24 10.27 13.62
N GLY A 10 7.78 9.18 13.09
CA GLY A 10 8.82 9.17 12.06
C GLY A 10 8.23 9.28 10.65
N ALA A 11 9.06 9.68 9.68
CA ALA A 11 8.67 9.78 8.28
C ALA A 11 9.17 8.58 7.47
N SER A 12 8.30 8.03 6.62
CA SER A 12 8.63 7.03 5.60
C SER A 12 8.55 7.58 4.18
N THR A 13 9.12 6.83 3.24
CA THR A 13 9.04 7.06 1.79
C THR A 13 7.98 6.18 1.15
N LEU A 14 7.75 6.35 -0.15
CA LEU A 14 6.86 5.50 -0.95
C LEU A 14 7.43 4.08 -1.16
N LEU A 15 8.74 3.89 -0.95
CA LEU A 15 9.43 2.60 -1.14
C LEU A 15 9.50 1.78 0.16
N ASP A 16 8.68 2.13 1.16
CA ASP A 16 8.76 1.55 2.49
C ASP A 16 10.18 1.63 3.09
N GLU A 17 10.81 2.80 2.97
CA GLU A 17 12.06 3.13 3.67
C GLU A 17 11.80 4.18 4.75
N ARG A 18 12.62 4.22 5.79
CA ARG A 18 12.70 5.42 6.62
C ARG A 18 13.21 6.59 5.77
N ALA A 19 12.49 7.71 5.78
CA ALA A 19 12.96 8.92 5.10
C ALA A 19 14.30 9.39 5.68
N TYR A 20 15.26 9.77 4.82
CA TYR A 20 16.64 10.03 5.24
C TYR A 20 16.77 11.06 6.38
N PHE A 21 15.90 12.09 6.38
CA PHE A 21 15.86 13.15 7.39
C PHE A 21 15.12 12.76 8.68
N SER A 22 14.41 11.63 8.71
CA SER A 22 13.59 11.25 9.86
C SER A 22 14.47 10.87 11.05
N ASN A 23 14.16 11.43 12.22
CA ASN A 23 14.68 10.95 13.48
C ASN A 23 14.24 9.50 13.74
N TYR A 24 14.96 8.83 14.65
CA TYR A 24 14.78 7.44 15.03
C TYR A 24 15.25 7.21 16.48
N GLY A 25 15.00 6.01 17.01
CA GLY A 25 15.37 5.59 18.35
C GLY A 25 14.18 5.05 19.14
N LYS A 26 14.41 4.71 20.40
CA LYS A 26 13.43 4.11 21.33
C LYS A 26 12.17 4.97 21.55
N CYS A 27 12.34 6.26 21.29
CA CYS A 27 11.36 7.32 21.41
C CYS A 27 10.34 7.36 20.26
N ASN A 28 10.70 6.77 19.11
CA ASN A 28 9.84 6.78 17.93
C ASN A 28 8.82 5.63 18.04
N ASP A 29 7.55 5.98 18.16
CA ASP A 29 6.47 5.01 18.33
C ASP A 29 6.06 4.37 17.00
N ILE A 30 5.97 5.18 15.93
CA ILE A 30 5.37 4.78 14.66
C ILE A 30 5.92 5.62 13.50
N PHE A 31 5.87 5.09 12.29
CA PHE A 31 6.19 5.79 11.05
C PHE A 31 4.92 6.03 10.22
N ALA A 32 4.91 7.13 9.48
CA ALA A 32 3.87 7.45 8.49
C ALA A 32 4.48 8.14 7.27
N PRO A 33 3.74 8.21 6.14
CA PRO A 33 4.21 8.87 4.93
C PRO A 33 4.65 10.31 5.20
N GLY A 34 5.91 10.63 4.89
CA GLY A 34 6.48 11.95 5.18
C GLY A 34 7.44 12.50 4.14
N LEU A 35 7.85 11.71 3.13
CA LEU A 35 8.62 12.19 1.98
C LEU A 35 7.68 12.41 0.79
N ASN A 36 7.81 13.56 0.12
CA ASN A 36 7.04 13.94 -1.08
C ASN A 36 5.52 13.87 -0.88
N ILE A 37 5.03 14.51 0.18
CA ILE A 37 3.61 14.55 0.52
C ILE A 37 2.97 15.77 -0.13
N LEU A 38 2.03 15.53 -1.04
CA LEU A 38 1.16 16.54 -1.63
C LEU A 38 0.09 16.95 -0.62
N SER A 39 -0.05 18.26 -0.39
CA SER A 39 -1.13 18.81 0.43
C SER A 39 -1.55 20.21 -0.04
N THR A 40 -2.56 20.77 0.60
CA THR A 40 -3.01 22.15 0.36
C THR A 40 -1.94 23.15 0.76
N TRP A 41 -1.88 24.27 0.04
CA TRP A 41 -0.89 25.32 0.27
C TRP A 41 -1.51 26.72 0.27
N ILE A 42 -0.76 27.68 0.79
CA ILE A 42 -1.14 29.08 0.74
C ILE A 42 -1.01 29.64 -0.69
N GLY A 43 -1.87 30.60 -1.05
CA GLY A 43 -1.80 31.33 -2.32
C GLY A 43 -3.08 31.31 -3.15
N SER A 44 -3.86 30.22 -3.09
CA SER A 44 -5.22 30.18 -3.67
C SER A 44 -6.07 29.07 -3.03
N LYS A 45 -7.38 29.07 -3.30
CA LYS A 45 -8.34 28.02 -2.88
C LYS A 45 -8.04 26.62 -3.45
N HIS A 46 -7.16 26.54 -4.45
CA HIS A 46 -6.77 25.29 -5.11
C HIS A 46 -5.25 25.09 -5.09
N ALA A 47 -4.51 25.93 -4.34
CA ALA A 47 -3.08 25.82 -4.26
C ALA A 47 -2.70 24.54 -3.52
N THR A 48 -1.75 23.82 -4.09
CA THR A 48 -1.17 22.63 -3.50
C THR A 48 0.34 22.72 -3.54
N ASN A 49 1.01 21.97 -2.68
CA ASN A 49 2.45 21.87 -2.66
C ASN A 49 2.86 20.48 -2.19
N THR A 50 3.98 19.99 -2.71
CA THR A 50 4.58 18.71 -2.33
C THR A 50 5.82 18.97 -1.51
N ILE A 51 5.77 18.63 -0.23
CA ILE A 51 6.86 18.87 0.71
C ILE A 51 7.15 17.63 1.55
N SER A 52 8.27 17.68 2.28
CA SER A 52 8.78 16.53 3.04
C SER A 52 9.10 16.93 4.48
N GLY A 53 8.80 16.05 5.43
CA GLY A 53 9.13 16.24 6.83
C GLY A 53 8.38 15.28 7.75
N THR A 54 8.89 15.11 8.98
CA THR A 54 8.11 14.47 10.05
C THR A 54 6.85 15.30 10.40
N SER A 55 6.87 16.60 10.11
CA SER A 55 5.69 17.47 10.11
C SER A 55 4.61 17.06 9.09
N MET A 56 4.95 16.32 8.04
CA MET A 56 3.99 15.77 7.07
C MET A 56 3.54 14.35 7.46
N ALA A 57 4.39 13.58 8.16
CA ALA A 57 4.01 12.30 8.74
C ALA A 57 3.03 12.46 9.92
N SER A 58 3.26 13.45 10.78
CA SER A 58 2.42 13.75 11.95
C SER A 58 0.92 13.93 11.65
N PRO A 59 0.48 14.71 10.64
CA PRO A 59 -0.94 14.87 10.32
C PRO A 59 -1.60 13.60 9.78
N HIS A 60 -0.86 12.66 9.17
CA HIS A 60 -1.41 11.35 8.83
C HIS A 60 -1.82 10.59 10.09
N ILE A 61 -0.98 10.61 11.13
CA ILE A 61 -1.30 9.99 12.43
C ILE A 61 -2.43 10.74 13.13
N ALA A 62 -2.43 12.07 13.12
CA ALA A 62 -3.53 12.84 13.70
C ALA A 62 -4.89 12.52 13.03
N GLY A 63 -4.91 12.44 11.70
CA GLY A 63 -6.08 12.02 10.93
C GLY A 63 -6.50 10.58 11.23
N LEU A 64 -5.55 9.65 11.33
CA LEU A 64 -5.82 8.27 11.69
C LEU A 64 -6.41 8.13 13.10
N LEU A 65 -5.88 8.88 14.07
CA LEU A 65 -6.43 8.93 15.43
C LEU A 65 -7.86 9.51 15.45
N ALA A 66 -8.12 10.57 14.68
CA ALA A 66 -9.46 11.13 14.53
C ALA A 66 -10.42 10.14 13.86
N TYR A 67 -9.96 9.39 12.85
CA TYR A 67 -10.71 8.32 12.22
C TYR A 67 -11.03 7.19 13.22
N MET A 68 -10.05 6.72 13.99
CA MET A 68 -10.27 5.72 15.02
C MET A 68 -11.30 6.16 16.08
N LEU A 69 -11.28 7.45 16.46
CA LEU A 69 -12.27 8.02 17.37
C LEU A 69 -13.68 8.09 16.74
N SER A 70 -13.79 8.34 15.43
CA SER A 70 -15.08 8.41 14.76
C SER A 70 -15.75 7.05 14.57
N LEU A 71 -14.97 5.96 14.59
CA LEU A 71 -15.49 4.59 14.54
C LEU A 71 -16.04 4.08 15.90
N GLN A 72 -15.95 4.88 16.96
CA GLN A 72 -16.47 4.47 18.26
C GLN A 72 -18.00 4.38 18.26
N PRO A 73 -18.59 3.31 18.82
CA PRO A 73 -20.02 3.23 19.07
C PRO A 73 -20.48 4.39 19.96
N ALA A 74 -21.73 4.83 19.77
CA ALA A 74 -22.36 5.81 20.64
C ALA A 74 -22.31 5.34 22.10
N LYS A 75 -22.15 6.28 23.05
CA LYS A 75 -21.93 5.95 24.48
C LYS A 75 -23.08 5.18 25.13
N ASP A 76 -24.26 5.24 24.54
CA ASP A 76 -25.50 4.55 24.92
C ASP A 76 -25.70 3.20 24.19
N SER A 77 -24.78 2.82 23.31
CA SER A 77 -24.79 1.53 22.61
C SER A 77 -24.41 0.37 23.53
N ALA A 78 -25.02 -0.80 23.33
CA ALA A 78 -24.59 -2.05 23.96
C ALA A 78 -23.14 -2.45 23.60
N TYR A 79 -22.57 -1.84 22.55
CA TYR A 79 -21.18 -2.01 22.12
C TYR A 79 -20.24 -0.91 22.63
N ALA A 80 -20.71 -0.04 23.54
CA ALA A 80 -19.89 1.01 24.13
C ALA A 80 -18.64 0.41 24.81
N VAL A 81 -17.48 0.66 24.20
CA VAL A 81 -16.20 0.34 24.81
C VAL A 81 -15.91 1.35 25.92
N ALA A 82 -15.37 0.88 27.06
CA ALA A 82 -14.89 1.73 28.15
C ALA A 82 -14.05 2.91 27.59
N ASP A 83 -14.16 4.08 28.23
CA ASP A 83 -13.59 5.36 27.77
C ASP A 83 -12.22 5.19 27.07
N ILE A 84 -12.13 5.64 25.82
CA ILE A 84 -10.86 5.71 25.11
C ILE A 84 -10.03 6.83 25.75
N THR A 85 -8.98 6.43 26.46
CA THR A 85 -7.96 7.34 26.96
C THR A 85 -6.87 7.55 25.89
N PRO A 86 -6.12 8.67 25.91
CA PRO A 86 -4.99 8.88 25.00
C PRO A 86 -3.98 7.72 25.03
N LYS A 87 -3.71 7.16 26.21
CA LYS A 87 -2.82 6.00 26.38
C LYS A 87 -3.34 4.75 25.68
N LYS A 88 -4.63 4.43 25.83
CA LYS A 88 -5.26 3.29 25.14
C LYS A 88 -5.29 3.50 23.64
N LEU A 89 -5.59 4.72 23.20
CA LEU A 89 -5.64 5.05 21.77
C LEU A 89 -4.27 4.91 21.12
N LYS A 90 -3.21 5.41 21.77
CA LYS A 90 -1.81 5.22 21.35
C LYS A 90 -1.44 3.74 21.25
N ALA A 91 -1.77 2.94 22.27
CA ALA A 91 -1.49 1.51 22.25
C ALA A 91 -2.20 0.80 21.08
N ASN A 92 -3.47 1.12 20.85
CA ASN A 92 -4.26 0.53 19.77
C ASN A 92 -3.75 0.97 18.39
N LEU A 93 -3.35 2.23 18.23
CA LEU A 93 -2.71 2.73 17.01
C LEU A 93 -1.45 1.94 16.65
N ILE A 94 -0.58 1.68 17.64
CA ILE A 94 0.66 0.92 17.43
C ILE A 94 0.35 -0.55 17.13
N ALA A 95 -0.62 -1.13 17.84
CA ALA A 95 -0.98 -2.54 17.69
C ALA A 95 -1.53 -2.91 16.31
N ILE A 96 -2.21 -1.97 15.65
CA ILE A 96 -2.76 -2.18 14.30
C ILE A 96 -1.75 -1.85 13.19
N GLY A 97 -0.64 -1.20 13.51
CA GLY A 97 0.38 -0.83 12.52
C GLY A 97 1.04 -2.05 11.87
N THR A 98 1.55 -1.87 10.65
CA THR A 98 2.29 -2.90 9.93
C THR A 98 3.71 -2.97 10.46
N VAL A 99 4.04 -4.08 11.11
CA VAL A 99 5.34 -4.32 11.73
C VAL A 99 6.35 -4.85 10.70
N GLY A 100 7.54 -4.26 10.68
CA GLY A 100 8.66 -4.74 9.87
C GLY A 100 8.58 -4.38 8.40
N ALA A 101 7.65 -3.50 8.00
CA ALA A 101 7.52 -3.07 6.61
C ALA A 101 8.72 -2.24 6.14
N LEU A 102 9.27 -1.40 7.04
CA LEU A 102 10.26 -0.42 6.60
C LEU A 102 11.68 -0.99 6.54
N SER A 103 12.42 -0.64 5.50
CA SER A 103 13.88 -0.72 5.46
C SER A 103 14.52 0.53 6.09
N ASP A 104 15.83 0.47 6.37
CA ASP A 104 16.61 1.57 6.96
C ASP A 104 16.11 2.10 8.32
N VAL A 105 15.40 1.24 9.06
CA VAL A 105 15.03 1.46 10.46
C VAL A 105 16.08 0.82 11.38
N PRO A 106 16.80 1.60 12.20
CA PRO A 106 17.76 1.06 13.16
C PRO A 106 17.10 0.10 14.16
N SER A 107 17.83 -0.93 14.61
CA SER A 107 17.30 -1.99 15.48
C SER A 107 16.77 -1.51 16.84
N ASN A 108 17.19 -0.33 17.29
CA ASN A 108 16.71 0.31 18.52
C ASN A 108 15.44 1.16 18.33
N THR A 109 14.79 1.06 17.16
CA THR A 109 13.63 1.86 16.75
C THR A 109 12.48 0.93 16.42
N ALA A 110 11.26 1.28 16.82
CA ALA A 110 10.07 0.51 16.46
C ALA A 110 9.82 0.59 14.96
N ASN A 111 9.88 -0.55 14.26
CA ASN A 111 9.56 -0.63 12.84
C ASN A 111 8.07 -0.92 12.68
N VAL A 112 7.25 0.13 12.86
CA VAL A 112 5.79 0.07 12.76
C VAL A 112 5.35 1.15 11.79
N LEU A 113 4.73 0.76 10.68
CA LEU A 113 4.15 1.67 9.69
C LEU A 113 2.64 1.83 9.94
N ALA A 114 2.14 3.06 9.89
CA ALA A 114 0.74 3.37 10.13
C ALA A 114 -0.21 2.59 9.21
N TRP A 115 -1.28 2.05 9.78
CA TRP A 115 -2.32 1.32 9.08
C TRP A 115 -3.70 1.71 9.62
N ASN A 116 -4.69 1.85 8.75
CA ASN A 116 -6.03 2.32 9.12
C ASN A 116 -7.04 1.20 9.42
N GLY A 117 -6.66 -0.07 9.32
CA GLY A 117 -7.60 -1.17 9.55
C GLY A 117 -8.58 -1.41 8.39
N GLY A 118 -8.23 -1.00 7.17
CA GLY A 118 -9.07 -1.15 5.98
C GLY A 118 -9.74 -2.53 5.86
N GLY A 119 -11.03 -2.51 5.50
CA GLY A 119 -11.90 -3.70 5.44
C GLY A 119 -12.81 -3.89 6.66
N SER A 120 -12.75 -3.01 7.67
CA SER A 120 -13.74 -2.90 8.73
C SER A 120 -14.08 -1.43 9.02
N SER A 121 -15.30 -1.18 9.48
CA SER A 121 -15.78 0.12 9.95
C SER A 121 -16.09 0.12 11.45
N ASN A 122 -15.71 -0.95 12.16
CA ASN A 122 -15.90 -1.07 13.60
C ASN A 122 -14.53 -0.99 14.30
N TYR A 123 -14.43 -0.06 15.24
CA TYR A 123 -13.20 0.14 16.02
C TYR A 123 -12.70 -1.15 16.71
N THR A 124 -13.61 -1.88 17.35
CA THR A 124 -13.26 -3.10 18.10
C THR A 124 -12.73 -4.17 17.15
N ASP A 125 -13.40 -4.42 16.03
CA ASP A 125 -12.98 -5.41 15.04
C ASP A 125 -11.59 -5.09 14.46
N ILE A 126 -11.31 -3.80 14.22
CA ILE A 126 -10.00 -3.35 13.72
C ILE A 126 -8.90 -3.66 14.75
N VAL A 127 -9.13 -3.34 16.02
CA VAL A 127 -8.16 -3.57 17.09
C VAL A 127 -7.97 -5.06 17.37
N GLU A 128 -9.06 -5.85 17.36
CA GLU A 128 -9.01 -7.30 17.59
C GLU A 128 -8.32 -8.05 16.45
N LYS A 129 -8.53 -7.63 15.19
CA LYS A 129 -7.84 -8.20 14.03
C LYS A 129 -6.34 -7.92 14.08
N GLY A 130 -5.93 -6.80 14.68
CA GLY A 130 -4.54 -6.39 14.84
C GLY A 130 -3.87 -5.99 13.51
N GLY A 131 -2.57 -5.70 13.60
CA GLY A 131 -1.74 -5.32 12.46
C GLY A 131 -1.16 -6.49 11.69
N TYR A 132 -0.45 -6.15 10.61
CA TYR A 132 0.26 -7.12 9.78
C TYR A 132 1.75 -7.16 10.16
N THR A 133 2.38 -8.33 10.12
CA THR A 133 3.84 -8.45 10.27
C THR A 133 4.44 -8.92 8.95
N VAL A 134 5.37 -8.13 8.41
CA VAL A 134 6.05 -8.48 7.17
C VAL A 134 7.03 -9.61 7.43
N LYS A 135 6.91 -10.70 6.68
CA LYS A 135 7.87 -11.80 6.72
C LYS A 135 9.09 -11.40 5.90
N LYS A 136 10.24 -11.18 6.54
CA LYS A 136 11.50 -11.10 5.81
C LYS A 136 11.79 -12.45 5.19
N ALA A 137 11.86 -12.52 3.86
CA ALA A 137 12.54 -13.62 3.20
C ALA A 137 14.00 -13.62 3.70
N ALA A 138 14.51 -14.77 4.13
CA ALA A 138 15.91 -14.90 4.55
C ALA A 138 16.80 -14.37 3.42
N ALA A 139 17.76 -13.51 3.79
CA ALA A 139 18.73 -12.92 2.87
C ALA A 139 19.37 -14.02 2.00
N LYS A 140 18.99 -14.06 0.72
CA LYS A 140 19.86 -14.63 -0.31
C LYS A 140 20.65 -13.46 -0.87
N GLU A 141 21.95 -13.69 -0.94
CA GLU A 141 22.99 -12.80 -1.44
C GLU A 141 22.60 -12.15 -2.77
N GLU A 142 23.13 -10.96 -2.99
CA GLU A 142 23.05 -10.17 -4.21
C GLU A 142 23.22 -11.07 -5.45
N GLN A 143 22.12 -11.33 -6.14
CA GLN A 143 22.14 -11.76 -7.53
C GLN A 143 21.26 -10.77 -8.26
N GLU A 144 21.87 -9.96 -9.13
CA GLU A 144 21.18 -9.18 -10.14
C GLU A 144 20.15 -10.11 -10.80
N SER A 145 18.87 -9.92 -10.48
CA SER A 145 17.81 -10.66 -11.13
C SER A 145 17.66 -10.06 -12.51
N GLU A 146 18.44 -10.58 -13.46
CA GLU A 146 18.13 -10.48 -14.88
C GLU A 146 16.66 -10.91 -15.03
N PHE A 147 15.76 -9.98 -15.32
CA PHE A 147 14.38 -10.31 -15.64
C PHE A 147 14.38 -10.94 -17.04
N ARG A 148 14.73 -12.23 -17.14
CA ARG A 148 14.59 -12.99 -18.37
C ARG A 148 13.11 -13.31 -18.55
N ILE A 149 12.47 -12.55 -19.42
CA ILE A 149 11.21 -12.94 -20.04
C ILE A 149 11.54 -14.13 -20.95
N THR A 150 11.31 -15.34 -20.46
CA THR A 150 11.37 -16.53 -21.31
C THR A 150 10.10 -16.53 -22.16
N ILE A 151 10.23 -16.17 -23.44
CA ILE A 151 9.16 -16.35 -24.41
C ILE A 151 9.08 -17.87 -24.68
N PRO A 152 7.96 -18.54 -24.37
CA PRO A 152 7.82 -19.96 -24.64
C PRO A 152 7.97 -20.23 -26.14
N SER A 153 8.50 -21.40 -26.48
CA SER A 153 8.65 -21.80 -27.88
C SER A 153 7.28 -22.07 -28.49
N LEU A 154 7.13 -21.85 -29.80
CA LEU A 154 5.84 -21.96 -30.51
C LEU A 154 5.18 -23.34 -30.29
N SER A 155 6.00 -24.39 -30.15
CA SER A 155 5.54 -25.76 -29.87
C SER A 155 4.95 -25.95 -28.47
N GLU A 156 5.39 -25.18 -27.47
CA GLU A 156 4.84 -25.24 -26.11
C GLU A 156 3.47 -24.56 -26.05
N LEU A 157 3.27 -23.51 -26.85
CA LEU A 157 1.99 -22.81 -26.98
C LEU A 157 0.94 -23.67 -27.71
N GLU A 158 1.33 -24.46 -28.72
CA GLU A 158 0.42 -25.35 -29.44
C GLU A 158 -0.10 -26.50 -28.55
N ASP A 159 0.76 -27.07 -27.71
CA ASP A 159 0.37 -28.13 -26.76
C ASP A 159 -0.60 -27.63 -25.68
N ASP A 160 -0.39 -26.42 -25.18
CA ASP A 160 -1.27 -25.82 -24.18
C ASP A 160 -2.60 -25.35 -24.78
N PHE A 161 -2.59 -24.91 -26.04
CA PHE A 161 -3.81 -24.56 -26.78
C PHE A 161 -4.69 -25.80 -27.05
N GLU A 162 -4.10 -26.94 -27.42
CA GLU A 162 -4.88 -28.17 -27.61
C GLU A 162 -5.42 -28.75 -26.29
N LYS A 163 -4.65 -28.68 -25.19
CA LYS A 163 -5.18 -29.03 -23.84
C LYS A 163 -6.32 -28.11 -23.41
N ALA A 164 -6.21 -26.81 -23.68
CA ALA A 164 -7.27 -25.85 -23.38
C ALA A 164 -8.53 -26.15 -24.19
N LYS A 165 -8.40 -26.52 -25.47
CA LYS A 165 -9.50 -26.90 -26.37
C LYS A 165 -10.20 -28.19 -25.94
N GLU A 166 -9.47 -29.19 -25.44
CA GLU A 166 -10.06 -30.39 -24.82
C GLU A 166 -10.86 -30.05 -23.55
N SER A 167 -10.40 -29.09 -22.74
CA SER A 167 -11.09 -28.67 -21.52
C SER A 167 -12.36 -27.86 -21.79
N ALA A 168 -12.40 -27.11 -22.90
CA ALA A 168 -13.53 -26.27 -23.31
C ALA A 168 -14.68 -27.06 -23.97
N GLY A 169 -14.40 -28.26 -24.51
CA GLY A 169 -15.36 -29.11 -25.21
C GLY A 169 -16.56 -29.62 -24.38
N ARG A 170 -16.60 -29.40 -23.05
CA ARG A 170 -17.68 -29.89 -22.17
C ARG A 170 -18.76 -28.87 -21.78
N LYS A 171 -18.63 -27.58 -22.16
CA LYS A 171 -19.59 -26.53 -21.72
C LYS A 171 -20.00 -25.52 -22.81
N ALA A 172 -19.99 -25.91 -24.08
CA ALA A 172 -20.33 -25.00 -25.18
C ALA A 172 -21.74 -25.27 -25.74
N HIS A 173 -22.77 -24.62 -25.19
CA HIS A 173 -24.03 -24.45 -25.93
C HIS A 173 -24.75 -23.11 -25.72
N HIS A 174 -24.17 -22.13 -25.01
CA HIS A 174 -24.86 -20.84 -24.82
C HIS A 174 -23.97 -19.57 -24.84
N VAL A 175 -22.67 -19.67 -25.13
CA VAL A 175 -21.72 -18.55 -24.95
C VAL A 175 -21.01 -18.13 -26.25
N GLY A 176 -21.32 -18.75 -27.40
CA GLY A 176 -20.56 -18.50 -28.65
C GLY A 176 -20.71 -17.09 -29.23
N GLY A 177 -21.90 -16.50 -29.16
CA GLY A 177 -22.17 -15.21 -29.84
C GLY A 177 -21.67 -13.96 -29.11
N LYS A 178 -21.45 -14.02 -27.79
CA LYS A 178 -20.99 -12.86 -27.00
C LYS A 178 -19.48 -12.78 -26.87
N LEU A 179 -18.78 -13.91 -27.00
CA LEU A 179 -17.33 -13.97 -26.83
C LEU A 179 -16.58 -13.38 -28.03
N GLN A 180 -17.10 -13.60 -29.25
CA GLN A 180 -16.48 -13.09 -30.49
C GLN A 180 -16.49 -11.55 -30.58
N HIS A 181 -17.47 -10.90 -29.95
CA HIS A 181 -17.52 -9.43 -29.91
C HIS A 181 -16.61 -8.84 -28.83
N LEU A 182 -16.36 -9.59 -27.76
CA LEU A 182 -15.47 -9.17 -26.67
C LEU A 182 -14.00 -9.35 -27.07
N GLU A 183 -13.69 -10.38 -27.85
CA GLU A 183 -12.34 -10.68 -28.33
C GLU A 183 -11.83 -9.58 -29.27
N ALA A 184 -12.67 -9.13 -30.22
CA ALA A 184 -12.32 -8.01 -31.10
C ALA A 184 -12.12 -6.69 -30.33
N GLU A 185 -12.92 -6.44 -29.28
CA GLU A 185 -12.83 -5.22 -28.48
C GLU A 185 -11.59 -5.21 -27.55
N ILE A 186 -11.16 -6.39 -27.10
CA ILE A 186 -9.92 -6.57 -26.33
C ILE A 186 -8.70 -6.46 -27.24
N GLU A 187 -8.73 -7.02 -28.46
CA GLU A 187 -7.64 -6.90 -29.43
C GLU A 187 -7.39 -5.47 -29.87
N ASP A 188 -8.45 -4.69 -30.16
CA ASP A 188 -8.33 -3.27 -30.49
C ASP A 188 -7.77 -2.45 -29.31
N PHE A 189 -8.25 -2.70 -28.08
CA PHE A 189 -7.76 -2.00 -26.89
C PHE A 189 -6.28 -2.30 -26.61
N ILE A 190 -5.85 -3.56 -26.77
CA ILE A 190 -4.45 -3.96 -26.59
C ILE A 190 -3.57 -3.36 -27.69
N ALA A 191 -4.04 -3.32 -28.93
CA ALA A 191 -3.29 -2.72 -30.04
C ALA A 191 -3.04 -1.22 -29.80
N GLU A 192 -4.07 -0.48 -29.38
CA GLU A 192 -3.96 0.96 -29.08
C GLU A 192 -3.03 1.26 -27.90
N GLU A 193 -3.10 0.48 -26.81
CA GLU A 193 -2.20 0.65 -25.66
C GLU A 193 -0.75 0.29 -26.00
N MET A 194 -0.55 -0.79 -26.76
CA MET A 194 0.79 -1.25 -27.14
C MET A 194 1.48 -0.27 -28.08
N GLU A 195 0.78 0.30 -29.07
CA GLU A 195 1.34 1.34 -29.94
C GLU A 195 1.69 2.62 -29.15
N SER A 196 0.81 3.05 -28.22
CA SER A 196 1.09 4.20 -27.35
C SER A 196 2.33 4.00 -26.48
N MET A 197 2.50 2.78 -25.95
CA MET A 197 3.66 2.40 -25.15
C MET A 197 4.94 2.36 -25.98
N PHE A 198 4.89 1.82 -27.20
CA PHE A 198 6.06 1.75 -28.08
C PHE A 198 6.54 3.13 -28.55
N GLU A 199 5.63 4.08 -28.85
CA GLU A 199 6.07 5.42 -29.24
C GLU A 199 6.62 6.24 -28.07
N LYS A 200 6.06 6.07 -26.87
CA LYS A 200 6.66 6.66 -25.65
C LYS A 200 8.05 6.10 -25.36
N VAL A 201 8.29 4.82 -25.65
CA VAL A 201 9.61 4.20 -25.51
C VAL A 201 10.57 4.71 -26.59
N LYS A 202 10.14 4.85 -27.85
CA LYS A 202 10.97 5.42 -28.92
C LYS A 202 11.35 6.88 -28.67
N GLU A 203 10.43 7.73 -28.20
CA GLU A 203 10.73 9.13 -27.87
C GLU A 203 11.75 9.25 -26.73
N ARG A 204 11.71 8.32 -25.76
CA ARG A 204 12.63 8.29 -24.62
C ARG A 204 14.02 7.77 -24.98
N ILE A 205 14.11 6.92 -25.99
CA ILE A 205 15.38 6.44 -26.57
C ILE A 205 15.99 7.48 -27.51
N ALA A 206 15.18 8.27 -28.22
CA ALA A 206 15.66 9.32 -29.13
C ALA A 206 16.13 10.61 -28.42
N SER A 207 15.89 10.74 -27.11
CA SER A 207 16.25 11.92 -26.30
C SER A 207 17.47 11.71 -25.37
N HIS A 208 18.23 10.62 -25.57
CA HIS A 208 19.54 10.38 -24.93
C HIS A 208 20.64 10.20 -25.99
#